data_AF-A0A1I2QGN8-F1
#
_entry.id   AF-A0A1I2QGN8-F1
#
_cell.length_a   1.000
_cell.length_b   1.000
_cell.length_c   1.000
_cell.angle_alpha   90.00
_cell.angle_beta   90.00
_cell.angle_gamma   90.00
#
_symmetry.space_group_name_H-M   'P 1'
#
loop_
_entity.id
_entity.type
_entity.pdbx_description
1 polymer ?
#
loop_
_entity_poly.entity_id
_entity_poly.type
_entity_poly.pdbx_seq_one_letter_code
_entity_poly.pdbx_strand_id
1 'polypeptide(L)'
;MSSVSQTVDKNVEWAAPNVFKRLIKSFVGFFSTNDVSKKARIWHGGFSYSLIPNTSIRNFHNMNPVTSIDAGQCYICVFDQDNYQGNYQMLGPGEKVQLNNCASLVVGTEKFSIGAVRNNAAPPKGFWEMDGPMYMAHFSSGYRYA
;
A
#
# COMPACT_ATOMS: atom_id res chain seq x y z
N MET A 1 -52.78 25.11 44.08
CA MET A 1 -51.30 25.10 44.17
C MET A 1 -50.79 24.06 43.18
N SER A 2 -49.82 24.45 42.34
CA SER A 2 -48.84 23.58 41.63
C SER A 2 -49.40 22.66 40.54
N SER A 3 -48.72 22.29 39.45
CA SER A 3 -47.52 22.73 38.74
C SER A 3 -47.54 21.90 37.44
N VAL A 4 -47.16 22.49 36.31
CA VAL A 4 -46.83 21.72 35.10
C VAL A 4 -45.58 20.88 35.40
N SER A 5 -45.55 19.64 34.93
CA SER A 5 -44.30 18.90 34.70
C SER A 5 -44.49 18.01 33.48
N GLN A 6 -43.77 18.36 32.41
CA GLN A 6 -43.52 17.48 31.29
C GLN A 6 -42.59 16.35 31.75
N THR A 7 -42.87 15.12 31.33
CA THR A 7 -41.84 14.11 31.16
C THR A 7 -42.13 13.35 29.87
N VAL A 8 -41.39 13.77 28.85
CA VAL A 8 -41.10 13.00 27.65
C VAL A 8 -40.12 11.91 28.05
N ASP A 9 -40.52 10.65 27.92
CA ASP A 9 -39.61 9.52 27.75
C ASP A 9 -40.12 8.73 26.55
N LYS A 10 -39.56 8.96 25.35
CA LYS A 10 -38.37 8.26 24.81
C LYS A 10 -38.54 6.74 24.78
N ASN A 11 -39.17 6.27 23.71
CA ASN A 11 -38.75 5.04 23.04
C ASN A 11 -38.87 5.27 21.54
N VAL A 12 -37.82 5.87 20.97
CA VAL A 12 -37.54 5.68 19.55
C VAL A 12 -36.38 4.72 19.49
N GLU A 13 -36.72 3.47 19.23
CA GLU A 13 -35.81 2.42 18.82
C GLU A 13 -35.20 2.82 17.47
N TRP A 14 -34.09 3.57 17.52
CA TRP A 14 -33.31 3.89 16.33
C TRP A 14 -32.49 2.66 15.96
N ALA A 15 -33.04 1.87 15.05
CA ALA A 15 -32.29 0.91 14.26
C ALA A 15 -31.21 1.66 13.44
N ALA A 16 -29.97 1.67 13.90
CA ALA A 16 -28.85 2.11 13.07
C ALA A 16 -27.50 1.44 13.44
N PRO A 17 -27.25 0.17 13.06
CA PRO A 17 -25.92 -0.41 13.24
C PRO A 17 -24.99 -0.19 12.02
N ASN A 18 -25.49 0.26 10.86
CA ASN A 18 -24.69 0.23 9.62
C ASN A 18 -24.04 1.55 9.19
N VAL A 19 -24.48 2.71 9.69
CA VAL A 19 -23.89 4.01 9.31
C VAL A 19 -22.64 4.30 10.13
N PHE A 20 -22.62 3.93 11.42
CA PHE A 20 -21.49 4.16 12.31
C PHE A 20 -20.24 3.36 11.90
N LYS A 21 -20.39 2.13 11.38
CA LYS A 21 -19.26 1.34 10.84
C LYS A 21 -18.58 1.98 9.64
N ARG A 22 -19.30 2.74 8.81
CA ARG A 22 -18.71 3.48 7.67
C ARG A 22 -17.97 4.73 8.13
N LEU A 23 -18.48 5.43 9.14
CA LEU A 23 -17.80 6.61 9.71
C LEU A 23 -16.50 6.22 10.41
N ILE A 24 -16.46 5.11 11.17
CA ILE A 24 -15.23 4.67 11.84
C ILE A 24 -14.15 4.29 10.82
N LYS A 25 -14.50 3.67 9.68
CA LYS A 25 -13.52 3.39 8.60
C LYS A 25 -12.87 4.66 8.04
N SER A 26 -13.61 5.75 7.99
CA SER A 26 -13.11 7.04 7.52
C SER A 26 -12.21 7.75 8.53
N PHE A 27 -12.37 7.47 9.83
CA PHE A 27 -11.56 8.06 10.90
C PHE A 27 -10.29 7.25 11.23
N VAL A 28 -10.25 5.94 10.98
CA VAL A 28 -9.01 5.15 11.09
C VAL A 28 -7.91 5.65 10.14
N GLY A 29 -8.29 6.23 8.99
CA GLY A 29 -7.34 6.86 8.06
C GLY A 29 -6.83 8.24 8.49
N PHE A 30 -7.55 8.96 9.37
CA PHE A 30 -7.23 10.34 9.74
C PHE A 30 -6.30 10.44 10.97
N PHE A 31 -6.22 9.38 11.79
CA PHE A 31 -5.39 9.33 13.00
C PHE A 31 -4.10 8.51 12.86
N SER A 32 -3.74 8.10 11.64
CA SER A 32 -2.36 7.65 11.37
C SER A 32 -1.45 8.87 11.30
N THR A 33 -1.22 9.54 12.44
CA THR A 33 -0.03 10.36 12.66
C THR A 33 1.17 9.43 12.73
N ASN A 34 1.55 8.89 11.58
CA ASN A 34 2.72 8.05 11.44
C ASN A 34 3.81 8.92 10.88
N ASP A 35 4.94 8.94 11.58
CA ASP A 35 6.25 9.29 11.07
C ASP A 35 6.39 8.65 9.68
N VAL A 36 6.05 9.42 8.63
CA VAL A 36 6.07 8.89 7.26
C VAL A 36 7.54 8.74 6.96
N SER A 37 8.02 7.50 7.12
CA SER A 37 9.34 7.09 6.71
C SER A 37 9.65 7.77 5.37
N LYS A 38 10.70 8.60 5.33
CA LYS A 38 11.08 9.30 4.09
C LYS A 38 11.29 8.34 2.92
N LYS A 39 11.58 7.06 3.21
CA LYS A 39 11.89 6.03 2.22
C LYS A 39 10.84 4.91 2.22
N ALA A 40 10.38 4.57 1.03
CA ALA A 40 9.62 3.36 0.81
C ALA A 40 10.50 2.12 1.09
N ARG A 41 9.90 1.04 1.59
CA ARG A 41 10.60 -0.21 1.92
C ARG A 41 9.76 -1.42 1.56
N ILE A 42 10.45 -2.52 1.28
CA ILE A 42 9.86 -3.83 1.00
C ILE A 42 10.56 -4.89 1.87
N TRP A 43 9.77 -5.86 2.33
CA TRP A 43 10.23 -6.97 3.15
C TRP A 43 10.06 -8.28 2.42
N HIS A 44 11.07 -9.14 2.53
CA HIS A 44 11.06 -10.52 2.08
C HIS A 44 11.39 -11.42 3.28
N GLY A 45 10.37 -11.95 3.93
CA GLY A 45 10.53 -12.64 5.22
C GLY A 45 11.09 -11.70 6.29
N GLY A 46 12.28 -12.02 6.82
CA GLY A 46 12.98 -11.23 7.84
C GLY A 46 13.92 -10.15 7.29
N PHE A 47 14.10 -10.07 5.97
CA PHE A 47 14.99 -9.11 5.33
C PHE A 47 14.21 -7.94 4.73
N SER A 48 14.78 -6.74 4.74
CA SER A 48 14.16 -5.56 4.11
C SER A 48 15.14 -4.62 3.47
N TYR A 49 14.69 -3.95 2.43
CA TYR A 49 15.48 -2.97 1.69
C TYR A 49 14.62 -1.80 1.22
N SER A 50 15.29 -0.71 0.81
CA SER A 50 14.60 0.51 0.37
C SER A 50 14.12 0.37 -1.07
N LEU A 51 12.92 0.87 -1.34
CA LEU A 51 12.37 1.08 -2.67
C LEU A 51 12.75 2.48 -3.17
N ILE A 52 13.43 2.54 -4.31
CA ILE A 52 13.89 3.76 -4.96
C ILE A 52 12.74 4.31 -5.82
N PRO A 53 12.44 5.61 -5.74
CA PRO A 53 11.39 6.19 -6.58
C PRO A 53 11.70 6.07 -8.08
N ASN A 54 10.66 6.03 -8.90
CA ASN A 54 10.72 5.89 -10.37
C ASN A 54 11.45 4.61 -10.81
N THR A 55 11.20 3.53 -10.08
CA THR A 55 11.66 2.18 -10.41
C THR A 55 10.49 1.21 -10.46
N SER A 56 10.71 0.09 -11.12
CA SER A 56 9.74 -0.99 -11.22
C SER A 56 10.46 -2.32 -11.20
N ILE A 57 9.83 -3.29 -10.56
CA ILE A 57 10.35 -4.65 -10.43
C ILE A 57 9.36 -5.57 -11.13
N ARG A 58 9.77 -6.17 -12.26
CA ARG A 58 8.88 -6.95 -13.13
C ARG A 58 8.64 -8.38 -12.67
N ASN A 59 9.53 -8.93 -11.84
CA ASN A 59 9.37 -10.22 -11.16
C ASN A 59 10.31 -10.29 -9.94
N PHE A 60 9.98 -11.15 -8.96
CA PHE A 60 10.83 -11.46 -7.80
C PHE A 60 11.39 -12.89 -7.85
N HIS A 61 11.66 -13.43 -9.04
CA HIS A 61 12.16 -14.79 -9.17
C HIS A 61 13.47 -14.99 -8.39
N ASN A 62 13.61 -16.18 -7.80
CA ASN A 62 14.75 -16.57 -6.98
C ASN A 62 14.96 -15.71 -5.71
N MET A 63 13.93 -15.00 -5.27
CA MET A 63 13.90 -14.30 -3.98
C MET A 63 12.88 -14.95 -3.06
N ASN A 64 13.05 -14.77 -1.76
CA ASN A 64 12.00 -15.10 -0.80
C ASN A 64 10.72 -14.31 -1.14
N PRO A 65 9.52 -14.81 -0.80
CA PRO A 65 8.28 -14.08 -1.04
C PRO A 65 8.25 -12.72 -0.33
N VAL A 66 7.63 -11.74 -0.96
CA VAL A 66 7.36 -10.42 -0.34
C VAL A 66 6.31 -10.60 0.75
N THR A 67 6.60 -10.13 1.96
CA THR A 67 5.71 -10.25 3.12
C THR A 67 5.02 -8.94 3.48
N SER A 68 5.66 -7.80 3.25
CA SER A 68 5.07 -6.49 3.50
C SER A 68 5.74 -5.38 2.69
N ILE A 69 5.02 -4.27 2.56
CA ILE A 69 5.49 -3.03 1.92
C ILE A 69 5.08 -1.84 2.80
N ASP A 70 5.99 -0.87 2.88
CA ASP A 70 5.79 0.46 3.47
C ASP A 70 6.03 1.48 2.37
N ALA A 71 5.00 2.23 2.02
CA ALA A 71 5.04 3.16 0.92
C ALA A 71 5.91 4.40 1.20
N GLY A 72 6.20 4.70 2.47
CA GLY A 72 6.93 5.92 2.83
C GLY A 72 6.31 7.15 2.16
N GLN A 73 7.09 7.92 1.40
CA GLN A 73 6.58 9.09 0.64
C GLN A 73 6.17 8.77 -0.81
N CYS A 74 6.19 7.50 -1.22
CA CYS A 74 5.95 7.08 -2.60
C CYS A 74 4.53 6.57 -2.82
N TYR A 75 4.16 6.50 -4.10
CA TYR A 75 3.04 5.72 -4.58
C TYR A 75 3.54 4.36 -5.07
N ILE A 76 2.97 3.26 -4.59
CA ILE A 76 3.40 1.91 -4.98
C ILE A 76 2.20 1.14 -5.53
N CYS A 77 2.32 0.61 -6.74
CA CYS A 77 1.36 -0.36 -7.26
C CYS A 77 1.98 -1.75 -7.15
N VAL A 78 1.29 -2.64 -6.44
CA VAL A 78 1.65 -4.05 -6.26
C VAL A 78 0.78 -4.90 -7.18
N PHE A 79 1.38 -5.90 -7.82
CA PHE A 79 0.72 -6.85 -8.71
C PHE A 79 0.98 -8.27 -8.21
N ASP A 80 -0.03 -9.12 -8.26
CA ASP A 80 0.06 -10.52 -7.81
C ASP A 80 0.66 -11.46 -8.87
N GLN A 81 0.85 -10.99 -10.11
CA GLN A 81 1.56 -11.70 -11.18
C GLN A 81 2.75 -10.89 -11.71
N ASP A 82 3.66 -11.58 -12.39
CA ASP A 82 4.80 -10.97 -13.06
C ASP A 82 4.36 -10.01 -14.18
N ASN A 83 5.29 -9.15 -14.61
CA ASN A 83 5.12 -8.22 -15.72
C ASN A 83 3.87 -7.34 -15.57
N TYR A 84 3.60 -6.95 -14.32
CA TYR A 84 2.53 -6.03 -13.95
C TYR A 84 1.13 -6.55 -14.29
N GLN A 85 0.91 -7.86 -14.16
CA GLN A 85 -0.36 -8.51 -14.48
C GLN A 85 -1.14 -8.96 -13.22
N GLY A 86 -2.34 -9.50 -13.47
CA GLY A 86 -3.21 -10.03 -12.42
C GLY A 86 -3.94 -8.97 -11.60
N ASN A 87 -4.25 -9.31 -10.35
CA ASN A 87 -4.86 -8.38 -9.41
C ASN A 87 -3.81 -7.37 -8.93
N TYR A 88 -4.26 -6.17 -8.59
CA TYR A 88 -3.38 -5.11 -8.14
C TYR A 88 -3.91 -4.39 -6.91
N GLN A 89 -2.99 -3.80 -6.16
CA GLN A 89 -3.27 -2.91 -5.05
C GLN A 89 -2.39 -1.66 -5.17
N MET A 90 -3.02 -0.49 -5.11
CA MET A 90 -2.31 0.78 -5.07
C MET A 90 -2.16 1.24 -3.63
N LEU A 91 -0.93 1.59 -3.24
CA LEU A 91 -0.57 2.15 -1.95
C LEU A 91 -0.21 3.62 -2.13
N GLY A 92 -0.77 4.47 -1.28
CA GLY A 92 -0.42 5.88 -1.17
C GLY A 92 0.69 6.15 -0.16
N PRO A 93 1.24 7.39 -0.12
CA PRO A 93 2.20 7.79 0.88
C PRO A 93 1.70 7.54 2.32
N GLY A 94 2.57 6.96 3.15
CA GLY A 94 2.31 6.62 4.55
C GLY A 94 1.61 5.27 4.77
N GLU A 95 1.13 4.62 3.71
CA GLU A 95 0.45 3.33 3.81
C GLU A 95 1.43 2.17 3.99
N LYS A 96 1.02 1.20 4.80
CA LYS A 96 1.73 -0.06 4.99
C LYS A 96 0.77 -1.21 4.82
N VAL A 97 1.24 -2.30 4.22
CA VAL A 97 0.40 -3.47 3.96
C VAL A 97 1.19 -4.75 4.16
N GLN A 98 0.52 -5.76 4.70
CA GLN A 98 1.00 -7.14 4.66
C GLN A 98 0.45 -7.81 3.41
N LEU A 99 1.31 -8.50 2.69
CA LEU A 99 0.99 -9.08 1.38
C LEU A 99 1.07 -10.60 1.48
N ASN A 100 0.06 -11.26 0.92
CA ASN A 100 0.09 -12.70 0.71
C ASN A 100 0.80 -13.05 -0.60
N ASN A 101 0.74 -12.15 -1.58
CA ASN A 101 1.37 -12.30 -2.86
C ASN A 101 1.77 -10.94 -3.44
N CYS A 102 2.96 -10.86 -4.01
CA CYS A 102 3.48 -9.74 -4.79
C CYS A 102 4.56 -10.32 -5.69
N ALA A 103 4.27 -10.33 -6.98
CA ALA A 103 5.14 -10.86 -8.01
C ALA A 103 5.82 -9.73 -8.78
N SER A 104 5.16 -8.60 -8.96
CA SER A 104 5.77 -7.39 -9.54
C SER A 104 5.24 -6.11 -8.89
N LEU A 105 5.98 -5.01 -9.03
CA LEU A 105 5.57 -3.71 -8.49
C LEU A 105 6.13 -2.52 -9.27
N VAL A 106 5.50 -1.37 -9.09
CA VAL A 106 5.92 -0.07 -9.64
C VAL A 106 5.93 0.98 -8.53
N VAL A 107 7.02 1.75 -8.42
CA VAL A 107 7.24 2.78 -7.38
C VAL A 107 7.38 4.15 -8.05
N GLY A 108 6.44 5.04 -7.80
CA GLY A 108 6.44 6.41 -8.33
C GLY A 108 6.48 7.46 -7.22
N THR A 109 7.03 8.63 -7.51
CA THR A 109 6.86 9.83 -6.66
C THR A 109 5.45 10.44 -6.80
N GLU A 110 4.78 10.16 -7.91
CA GLU A 110 3.46 10.66 -8.24
C GLU A 110 2.52 9.50 -8.59
N LYS A 111 1.21 9.76 -8.56
CA LYS A 111 0.21 8.78 -8.97
C LYS A 111 0.29 8.56 -10.48
N PHE A 112 0.34 7.30 -10.90
CA PHE A 112 0.42 6.90 -12.31
C PHE A 112 -0.79 6.06 -12.74
N SER A 113 -0.99 5.94 -14.06
CA SER A 113 -2.09 5.15 -14.63
C SER A 113 -1.78 3.66 -14.63
N ILE A 114 -2.48 2.91 -13.79
CA ILE A 114 -2.34 1.45 -13.70
C ILE A 114 -2.78 0.78 -15.01
N GLY A 115 -3.82 1.30 -15.67
CA GLY A 115 -4.27 0.80 -16.97
C GLY A 115 -3.18 0.91 -18.04
N ALA A 116 -2.43 2.02 -18.05
CA ALA A 116 -1.31 2.19 -18.97
C ALA A 116 -0.18 1.18 -18.69
N VAL A 117 0.09 0.87 -17.42
CA VAL A 117 1.10 -0.12 -17.03
C VAL A 117 0.69 -1.52 -17.48
N ARG A 118 -0.55 -1.92 -17.18
CA ARG A 118 -1.06 -3.26 -17.49
C ARG A 118 -1.18 -3.53 -18.99
N ASN A 119 -1.74 -2.58 -19.74
CA ASN A 119 -1.99 -2.74 -21.17
C ASN A 119 -0.70 -2.88 -21.98
N ASN A 120 0.38 -2.24 -21.53
CA ASN A 120 1.68 -2.30 -22.19
C ASN A 120 2.62 -3.33 -21.56
N ALA A 121 2.22 -3.97 -20.45
CA ALA A 121 3.08 -4.80 -19.60
C ALA A 121 4.44 -4.12 -19.31
N ALA A 122 4.41 -2.81 -19.08
CA ALA A 122 5.60 -1.97 -18.97
C ALA A 122 5.35 -0.82 -17.98
N PRO A 123 6.39 -0.35 -17.26
CA PRO A 123 6.22 0.75 -16.32
C PRO A 123 5.98 2.10 -17.04
N PRO A 124 5.61 3.17 -16.30
CA PRO A 124 5.51 4.50 -16.88
C PRO A 124 6.83 4.94 -17.51
N LYS A 125 6.76 5.81 -18.53
CA LYS A 125 7.97 6.32 -19.21
C LYS A 125 8.92 6.98 -18.21
N GLY A 126 10.22 6.71 -18.37
CA GLY A 126 11.28 7.24 -17.51
C GLY A 126 11.51 6.46 -16.22
N PHE A 127 10.77 5.38 -15.98
CA PHE A 127 11.02 4.48 -14.86
C PHE A 127 12.10 3.48 -15.25
N TRP A 128 12.96 3.15 -14.29
CA TRP A 128 13.88 2.03 -14.44
C TRP A 128 13.15 0.71 -14.24
N GLU A 129 13.32 -0.23 -15.15
CA GLU A 129 12.75 -1.57 -15.08
C GLU A 129 13.84 -2.60 -14.85
N MET A 130 13.59 -3.54 -13.95
CA MET A 130 14.48 -4.66 -13.66
C MET A 130 13.73 -5.80 -12.97
N ASP A 131 14.37 -6.95 -12.83
CA ASP A 131 13.91 -8.00 -11.91
C ASP A 131 14.42 -7.75 -10.48
N GLY A 132 13.86 -8.48 -9.53
CA GLY A 132 14.19 -8.36 -8.11
C GLY A 132 15.68 -8.57 -7.82
N PRO A 133 16.32 -9.67 -8.28
CA PRO A 133 17.75 -9.88 -8.07
C PRO A 133 18.63 -8.73 -8.61
N MET A 134 18.32 -8.23 -9.82
CA MET A 134 19.03 -7.09 -10.39
C MET A 134 18.80 -5.81 -9.58
N TYR A 135 17.56 -5.57 -9.12
CA TYR A 135 17.26 -4.46 -8.21
C TYR A 135 18.14 -4.50 -6.96
N MET A 136 18.25 -5.69 -6.36
CA MET A 136 19.08 -5.91 -5.17
C MET A 136 20.55 -5.64 -5.43
N ALA A 137 21.08 -6.10 -6.57
CA ALA A 137 22.47 -5.87 -6.95
C ALA A 137 22.80 -4.39 -7.17
N HIS A 138 21.86 -3.59 -7.68
CA HIS A 138 22.07 -2.18 -7.99
C HIS A 138 21.76 -1.22 -6.84
N PHE A 139 20.74 -1.51 -6.03
CA PHE A 139 20.18 -0.52 -5.09
C PHE A 139 20.20 -0.96 -3.63
N SER A 140 20.49 -2.22 -3.35
CA SER A 140 20.68 -2.65 -1.98
C SER A 140 22.18 -2.77 -1.69
N SER A 141 22.65 -1.97 -0.74
CA SER A 141 23.98 -2.21 -0.14
C SER A 141 24.00 -3.49 0.70
N GLY A 142 22.83 -4.10 0.98
CA GLY A 142 22.64 -5.17 1.96
C GLY A 142 22.45 -6.60 1.41
N TYR A 143 22.37 -6.82 0.09
CA TYR A 143 22.38 -8.17 -0.50
C TYR A 143 23.78 -8.62 -0.92
N ARG A 144 24.81 -7.94 -0.41
CA ARG A 144 26.18 -8.44 -0.42
C ARG A 144 26.32 -9.36 0.79
N TYR A 145 26.23 -10.66 0.52
CA TYR A 145 26.49 -11.78 1.44
C TYR A 145 25.41 -12.02 2.51
N ALA A 146 24.45 -12.88 2.16
CA ALA A 146 23.93 -13.89 3.08
C ALA A 146 24.61 -15.22 2.73
#